data_AF-A0A3G9DVR0-F1
#
_entry.id   AF-A0A3G9DVR0-F1
#
_cell.length_a   1.000
_cell.length_b   1.000
_cell.length_c   1.000
_cell.angle_alpha   90.00
_cell.angle_beta   90.00
_cell.angle_gamma   90.00
#
_symmetry.space_group_name_H-M   'P 1'
#
loop_
_entity.id
_entity.type
_entity.pdbx_description
1 polymer ?
#
loop_
_entity_poly.entity_id
_entity_poly.type
_entity_poly.pdbx_seq_one_letter_code
_entity_poly.pdbx_strand_id
1 'polypeptide(L)'
;MLPFLLACEGERIDFSIINRSIRVNACIDGVRTRVSNDTWTEGDAIGIYMVTAGNGLTEGSVRAKNAKYVTEGDGTFNPIAVSHDVKFPIDGTNVDFIAYYPHGTVSAAFEYAVDVTDQTDPSAIDLLYADNATDLNKNSPSVDLSFTHQLSKLVVYLKTIDGSALMNTAVTIKGTNTQGVFSLADKSQTASAKGDIAMRMSDDGASAEAIVLPAESLADATLEIINGEYGYVYDLNSSTIITSFKSGYKYTYTIELDTRYPLSATATIANWLDVPGETATVSKDFKVYKPVGEGTLENPYTLEDARNVSPSSGVWVKGFIAGGYAGTTVGTFTNDLTNNTKVKDTSLALAESPGETIGAKTFPVSLPLGEIRDNLNLKTNPGNLGKEVKIKGKIGTYYGAMGIPDATAYVFIVDQ
;
A
#
# COMPACT_ATOMS: atom_id res chain seq x y z
N MET A 1 -67.93 -40.97 -0.05
CA MET A 1 -66.61 -41.52 -0.44
C MET A 1 -65.54 -40.53 0.04
N LEU A 2 -64.26 -40.92 0.11
CA LEU A 2 -63.13 -40.05 0.49
C LEU A 2 -62.96 -38.84 -0.49
N PRO A 3 -62.18 -37.78 -0.16
CA PRO A 3 -61.23 -37.71 0.97
C PRO A 3 -61.33 -36.50 1.92
N PHE A 4 -60.87 -36.72 3.16
CA PHE A 4 -60.18 -35.67 3.93
C PHE A 4 -58.87 -35.34 3.22
N LEU A 5 -58.55 -34.06 3.04
CA LEU A 5 -57.19 -33.62 2.72
C LEU A 5 -56.65 -32.74 3.85
N LEU A 6 -55.92 -33.39 4.76
CA LEU A 6 -54.88 -32.72 5.53
C LEU A 6 -53.70 -32.46 4.60
N ALA A 7 -53.31 -31.19 4.46
CA ALA A 7 -52.09 -30.76 3.80
C ALA A 7 -51.45 -29.66 4.68
N CYS A 8 -50.12 -29.55 4.63
CA CYS A 8 -49.30 -28.95 5.68
C CYS A 8 -49.73 -27.54 6.14
N GLU A 9 -49.37 -27.25 7.40
CA GLU A 9 -49.13 -25.89 7.87
C GLU A 9 -48.06 -25.23 6.98
N GLY A 10 -48.49 -24.49 5.97
CA GLY A 10 -47.66 -23.44 5.41
C GLY A 10 -47.58 -22.32 6.43
N GLU A 11 -46.36 -21.88 6.77
CA GLU A 11 -46.19 -20.65 7.54
C GLU A 11 -46.98 -19.53 6.86
N ARG A 12 -47.88 -18.89 7.62
CA ARG A 12 -48.52 -17.67 7.12
C ARG A 12 -47.44 -16.62 7.00
N ILE A 13 -47.04 -16.32 5.77
CA ILE A 13 -46.18 -15.17 5.48
C ILE A 13 -46.90 -13.94 6.02
N ASP A 14 -46.41 -13.40 7.14
CA ASP A 14 -47.01 -12.24 7.76
C ASP A 14 -46.65 -11.01 6.93
N PHE A 15 -47.63 -10.48 6.20
CA PHE A 15 -47.50 -9.26 5.41
C PHE A 15 -47.08 -8.05 6.26
N SER A 16 -47.26 -8.08 7.60
CA SER A 16 -46.73 -7.07 8.52
C SER A 16 -45.21 -7.13 8.70
N ILE A 17 -44.56 -8.24 8.33
CA ILE A 17 -43.10 -8.40 8.32
C ILE A 17 -42.50 -7.93 6.98
N ILE A 18 -43.21 -8.14 5.86
CA ILE A 18 -42.74 -7.72 4.53
C ILE A 18 -42.87 -6.19 4.35
N ASN A 19 -43.96 -5.59 4.81
CA ASN A 19 -44.22 -4.15 4.68
C ASN A 19 -43.39 -3.27 5.66
N ARG A 20 -42.23 -3.75 6.12
CA ARG A 20 -41.31 -3.01 6.99
C ARG A 20 -39.85 -3.02 6.55
N SER A 21 -39.51 -3.77 5.49
CA SER A 21 -38.17 -3.76 4.88
C SER A 21 -37.75 -2.36 4.46
N ILE A 22 -36.53 -1.96 4.79
CA ILE A 22 -36.00 -0.67 4.34
C ILE A 22 -35.72 -0.70 2.84
N ARG A 23 -35.92 0.43 2.16
CA ARG A 23 -35.51 0.64 0.76
C ARG A 23 -34.37 1.65 0.78
N VAL A 24 -33.18 1.26 0.35
CA VAL A 24 -31.99 2.09 0.50
C VAL A 24 -31.58 2.66 -0.84
N ASN A 25 -31.49 3.98 -0.91
CA ASN A 25 -30.90 4.71 -2.03
C ASN A 25 -29.64 5.40 -1.50
N ALA A 26 -28.60 5.51 -2.31
CA ALA A 26 -27.36 6.17 -1.90
C ALA A 26 -26.76 7.04 -3.01
N CYS A 27 -26.43 8.28 -2.68
CA CYS A 27 -25.61 9.15 -3.52
C CYS A 27 -24.26 9.44 -2.84
N ILE A 28 -23.23 9.69 -3.64
CA ILE A 28 -21.93 10.20 -3.18
C ILE A 28 -21.94 11.71 -3.43
N ASP A 29 -21.75 12.51 -2.38
CA ASP A 29 -21.63 13.97 -2.46
C ASP A 29 -20.25 14.33 -3.03
N GLY A 30 -20.17 14.28 -4.36
CA GLY A 30 -18.94 14.39 -5.13
C GLY A 30 -18.18 15.71 -4.97
N VAL A 31 -16.87 15.64 -5.23
CA VAL A 31 -16.00 16.82 -5.28
C VAL A 31 -16.52 17.76 -6.38
N ARG A 32 -16.85 19.01 -6.03
CA ARG A 32 -17.58 19.96 -6.91
C ARG A 32 -16.88 20.38 -8.21
N THR A 33 -15.74 19.79 -8.56
CA THR A 33 -14.96 20.08 -9.78
C THR A 33 -14.91 18.86 -10.70
N ARG A 34 -15.50 19.03 -11.89
CA ARG A 34 -15.89 18.00 -12.87
C ARG A 34 -14.91 16.82 -13.02
N VAL A 35 -15.50 15.63 -13.14
CA VAL A 35 -14.86 14.31 -13.32
C VAL A 35 -14.13 13.84 -12.06
N SER A 36 -14.94 13.22 -11.19
CA SER A 36 -14.55 12.28 -10.15
C SER A 36 -15.46 11.05 -10.27
N ASN A 37 -15.02 9.90 -9.76
CA ASN A 37 -15.72 8.61 -9.90
C ASN A 37 -16.85 8.48 -8.86
N ASP A 38 -17.73 9.47 -8.82
CA ASP A 38 -18.77 9.64 -7.80
C ASP A 38 -19.99 8.72 -8.08
N THR A 39 -19.72 7.48 -8.50
CA THR A 39 -20.67 6.51 -9.06
C THR A 39 -20.38 5.11 -8.54
N TRP A 40 -21.41 4.45 -8.01
CA TRP A 40 -21.33 3.05 -7.59
C TRP A 40 -21.13 2.09 -8.77
N THR A 41 -20.54 0.93 -8.47
CA THR A 41 -20.29 -0.17 -9.40
C THR A 41 -21.06 -1.43 -8.97
N GLU A 42 -21.34 -2.34 -9.89
CA GLU A 42 -21.94 -3.65 -9.58
C GLU A 42 -21.10 -4.39 -8.51
N GLY A 43 -21.74 -4.78 -7.40
CA GLY A 43 -21.10 -5.49 -6.30
C GLY A 43 -20.58 -4.58 -5.16
N ASP A 44 -20.63 -3.25 -5.32
CA ASP A 44 -20.32 -2.32 -4.24
C ASP A 44 -21.22 -2.57 -3.03
N ALA A 45 -20.63 -2.52 -1.83
CA ALA A 45 -21.28 -2.94 -0.61
C ALA A 45 -21.09 -1.96 0.54
N ILE A 46 -22.20 -1.64 1.22
CA ILE A 46 -22.24 -0.75 2.38
C ILE A 46 -22.60 -1.52 3.66
N GLY A 47 -22.10 -1.04 4.79
CA GLY A 47 -22.50 -1.50 6.13
C GLY A 47 -23.48 -0.55 6.77
N ILE A 48 -24.72 -1.01 7.00
CA ILE A 48 -25.80 -0.20 7.58
C ILE A 48 -25.97 -0.50 9.08
N TYR A 49 -26.07 0.56 9.87
CA TYR A 49 -26.53 0.55 11.25
C TYR A 49 -27.86 1.29 11.34
N MET A 50 -28.85 0.67 12.00
CA MET A 50 -30.12 1.31 12.35
C MET A 50 -30.10 1.53 13.87
N VAL A 51 -30.32 2.77 14.32
CA VAL A 51 -30.24 3.17 15.73
C VAL A 51 -31.51 3.88 16.17
N THR A 52 -31.75 3.93 17.48
CA THR A 52 -32.89 4.68 18.06
C THR A 52 -32.72 6.18 17.78
N ALA A 53 -33.74 6.84 17.25
CA ALA A 53 -33.63 8.24 16.80
C ALA A 53 -33.08 9.18 17.88
N GLY A 54 -32.17 10.07 17.51
CA GLY A 54 -31.51 11.05 18.37
C GLY A 54 -30.51 10.50 19.38
N ASN A 55 -30.21 9.19 19.37
CA ASN A 55 -29.30 8.56 20.35
C ASN A 55 -27.88 8.30 19.80
N GLY A 56 -27.63 8.58 18.52
CA GLY A 56 -26.35 8.28 17.84
C GLY A 56 -26.03 6.78 17.80
N LEU A 57 -24.80 6.43 17.39
CA LEU A 57 -24.35 5.04 17.34
C LEU A 57 -23.70 4.62 18.67
N THR A 58 -24.47 3.91 19.51
CA THR A 58 -24.01 3.36 20.80
C THR A 58 -24.59 1.95 21.00
N GLU A 59 -23.99 1.13 21.86
CA GLU A 59 -24.43 -0.26 22.08
C GLU A 59 -25.91 -0.38 22.46
N GLY A 60 -26.42 0.55 23.28
CA GLY A 60 -27.83 0.58 23.70
C GLY A 60 -28.81 1.13 22.65
N SER A 61 -28.35 1.96 21.70
CA SER A 61 -29.20 2.56 20.67
C SER A 61 -29.43 1.64 19.47
N VAL A 62 -28.49 0.75 19.17
CA VAL A 62 -28.49 -0.14 18.00
C VAL A 62 -29.72 -1.06 17.95
N ARG A 63 -30.28 -1.15 16.74
CA ARG A 63 -31.43 -2.00 16.36
C ARG A 63 -31.11 -2.91 15.17
N ALA A 64 -30.18 -2.50 14.29
CA ALA A 64 -29.48 -3.37 13.34
C ALA A 64 -27.98 -3.00 13.31
N LYS A 65 -27.09 -4.00 13.20
CA LYS A 65 -25.63 -3.83 13.33
C LYS A 65 -24.90 -4.29 12.07
N ASN A 66 -24.18 -3.38 11.39
CA ASN A 66 -23.33 -3.64 10.22
C ASN A 66 -23.98 -4.54 9.14
N ALA A 67 -25.26 -4.30 8.83
CA ALA A 67 -26.00 -5.09 7.85
C ALA A 67 -25.44 -4.84 6.45
N LYS A 68 -25.01 -5.90 5.76
CA LYS A 68 -24.44 -5.80 4.41
C LYS A 68 -25.53 -5.61 3.37
N TYR A 69 -25.52 -4.46 2.72
CA TYR A 69 -26.33 -4.16 1.54
C TYR A 69 -25.41 -3.97 0.33
N VAL A 70 -25.89 -4.35 -0.87
CA VAL A 70 -25.12 -4.38 -2.13
C VAL A 70 -25.93 -3.71 -3.25
N THR A 71 -25.26 -3.05 -4.20
CA THR A 71 -25.89 -2.41 -5.38
C THR A 71 -25.48 -3.09 -6.69
N GLU A 72 -26.29 -2.90 -7.74
CA GLU A 72 -25.97 -3.24 -9.13
C GLU A 72 -25.26 -2.08 -9.86
N GLY A 73 -24.86 -1.02 -9.12
CA GLY A 73 -24.24 0.20 -9.64
C GLY A 73 -25.23 1.33 -9.95
N ASP A 74 -26.52 1.11 -9.71
CA ASP A 74 -27.59 2.09 -9.95
C ASP A 74 -27.82 3.08 -8.78
N GLY A 75 -27.17 2.84 -7.63
CA GLY A 75 -27.39 3.58 -6.40
C GLY A 75 -28.53 3.06 -5.52
N THR A 76 -29.25 2.02 -5.96
CA THR A 76 -30.19 1.26 -5.12
C THR A 76 -29.41 0.17 -4.39
N PHE A 77 -29.62 0.03 -3.08
CA PHE A 77 -28.92 -0.93 -2.24
C PHE A 77 -29.89 -1.97 -1.65
N ASN A 78 -29.55 -3.25 -1.82
CA ASN A 78 -30.38 -4.40 -1.48
C ASN A 78 -29.66 -5.35 -0.48
N PRO A 79 -30.39 -6.01 0.44
CA PRO A 79 -29.78 -6.97 1.37
C PRO A 79 -29.38 -8.26 0.66
N ILE A 80 -28.20 -8.81 0.99
CA ILE A 80 -27.66 -10.02 0.34
C ILE A 80 -28.54 -11.28 0.47
N ALA A 81 -29.50 -11.30 1.40
CA ALA A 81 -30.61 -12.24 1.44
C ALA A 81 -31.74 -11.70 2.33
N VAL A 82 -32.95 -12.25 2.21
CA VAL A 82 -34.13 -11.88 3.03
C VAL A 82 -33.90 -12.02 4.55
N SER A 83 -32.95 -12.86 4.97
CA SER A 83 -32.51 -13.01 6.36
C SER A 83 -31.63 -11.86 6.89
N HIS A 84 -31.03 -11.07 6.00
CA HIS A 84 -30.18 -9.91 6.33
C HIS A 84 -30.90 -8.57 6.15
N ASP A 85 -32.17 -8.62 5.73
CA ASP A 85 -33.02 -7.47 5.47
C ASP A 85 -33.45 -6.74 6.75
N VAL A 86 -32.96 -5.51 6.91
CA VAL A 86 -33.26 -4.59 8.01
C VAL A 86 -34.69 -4.09 7.90
N LYS A 87 -35.42 -4.13 9.02
CA LYS A 87 -36.85 -3.82 9.08
C LYS A 87 -37.14 -2.77 10.13
N PHE A 88 -37.92 -1.76 9.77
CA PHE A 88 -38.38 -0.72 10.69
C PHE A 88 -39.10 -1.30 11.92
N PRO A 89 -39.05 -0.62 13.08
CA PRO A 89 -39.76 -1.04 14.29
C PRO A 89 -41.26 -1.31 14.07
N ILE A 90 -41.78 -2.37 14.70
CA ILE A 90 -43.18 -2.81 14.50
C ILE A 90 -44.19 -1.83 15.14
N ASP A 91 -43.84 -1.24 16.28
CA ASP A 91 -44.60 -0.15 16.91
C ASP A 91 -44.68 1.09 16.01
N GLY A 92 -43.63 1.36 15.24
CA GLY A 92 -43.47 2.56 14.41
C GLY A 92 -42.67 3.67 15.09
N THR A 93 -41.87 3.33 16.09
CA THR A 93 -40.85 4.24 16.66
C THR A 93 -39.85 4.68 15.58
N ASN A 94 -39.39 5.93 15.68
CA ASN A 94 -38.46 6.51 14.73
C ASN A 94 -37.02 6.01 14.99
N VAL A 95 -36.25 5.89 13.92
CA VAL A 95 -34.87 5.43 13.88
C VAL A 95 -34.02 6.33 12.99
N ASP A 96 -32.74 6.43 13.32
CA ASP A 96 -31.72 7.03 12.45
C ASP A 96 -30.87 5.92 11.82
N PHE A 97 -30.20 6.24 10.71
CA PHE A 97 -29.28 5.34 10.03
C PHE A 97 -27.88 5.96 9.92
N ILE A 98 -26.88 5.14 10.23
CA ILE A 98 -25.47 5.40 9.94
C ILE A 98 -25.03 4.34 8.93
N ALA A 99 -24.35 4.76 7.85
CA ALA A 99 -23.83 3.85 6.85
C ALA A 99 -22.40 4.22 6.44
N TYR A 100 -21.62 3.20 6.03
CA TYR A 100 -20.25 3.39 5.54
C TYR A 100 -19.94 2.42 4.39
N TYR A 101 -18.92 2.77 3.60
CA TYR A 101 -18.35 2.00 2.50
C TYR A 101 -16.82 2.01 2.60
N PRO A 102 -16.10 0.94 2.18
CA PRO A 102 -16.63 -0.36 1.79
C PRO A 102 -17.03 -1.22 3.00
N HIS A 103 -17.97 -2.15 2.80
CA HIS A 103 -18.41 -3.05 3.87
C HIS A 103 -17.29 -3.97 4.36
N GLY A 104 -17.02 -3.96 5.67
CA GLY A 104 -15.97 -4.78 6.28
C GLY A 104 -16.17 -5.07 7.77
N THR A 105 -15.06 -5.30 8.46
CA THR A 105 -15.06 -5.61 9.89
C THR A 105 -15.02 -4.32 10.72
N VAL A 106 -15.88 -4.23 11.72
CA VAL A 106 -15.98 -3.10 12.65
C VAL A 106 -15.83 -3.61 14.08
N SER A 107 -15.10 -2.87 14.93
CA SER A 107 -14.85 -3.23 16.33
C SER A 107 -16.12 -3.20 17.20
N ALA A 108 -16.00 -3.67 18.45
CA ALA A 108 -17.06 -3.53 19.44
C ALA A 108 -17.38 -2.05 19.78
N ALA A 109 -16.41 -1.14 19.62
CA ALA A 109 -16.54 0.30 19.84
C ALA A 109 -16.91 1.09 18.57
N PHE A 110 -17.39 0.40 17.52
CA PHE A 110 -17.79 0.99 16.23
C PHE A 110 -16.63 1.59 15.40
N GLU A 111 -15.41 1.08 15.61
CA GLU A 111 -14.22 1.49 14.89
C GLU A 111 -14.01 0.67 13.60
N TYR A 112 -13.75 1.34 12.48
CA TYR A 112 -13.33 0.74 11.22
C TYR A 112 -11.83 0.98 11.00
N ALA A 113 -11.09 -0.08 10.65
CA ALA A 113 -9.65 0.02 10.38
C ALA A 113 -9.41 0.51 8.95
N VAL A 114 -8.45 1.43 8.79
CA VAL A 114 -8.08 2.01 7.48
C VAL A 114 -6.61 1.73 7.21
N ASP A 115 -6.33 1.20 6.01
CA ASP A 115 -4.99 1.01 5.47
C ASP A 115 -4.98 1.55 4.03
N VAL A 116 -4.01 2.39 3.71
CA VAL A 116 -3.83 3.02 2.38
C VAL A 116 -2.45 2.70 1.77
N THR A 117 -1.80 1.61 2.22
CA THR A 117 -0.52 1.16 1.65
C THR A 117 -0.65 0.61 0.23
N ASP A 118 -1.76 -0.07 -0.10
CA ASP A 118 -2.04 -0.59 -1.44
C ASP A 118 -2.98 0.37 -2.20
N GLN A 119 -2.52 0.88 -3.34
CA GLN A 119 -3.25 1.83 -4.19
C GLN A 119 -3.73 1.19 -5.51
N THR A 120 -3.62 -0.14 -5.66
CA THR A 120 -3.99 -0.84 -6.90
C THR A 120 -5.49 -0.76 -7.18
N ASP A 121 -6.32 -1.00 -6.15
CA ASP A 121 -7.77 -0.83 -6.16
C ASP A 121 -8.22 0.26 -5.15
N PRO A 122 -8.46 1.49 -5.62
CA PRO A 122 -8.98 2.57 -4.77
C PRO A 122 -10.36 2.27 -4.17
N SER A 123 -11.20 1.44 -4.81
CA SER A 123 -12.56 1.17 -4.30
C SER A 123 -12.52 0.40 -2.96
N ALA A 124 -11.49 -0.45 -2.78
CA ALA A 124 -11.24 -1.17 -1.54
C ALA A 124 -10.76 -0.28 -0.37
N ILE A 125 -10.31 0.97 -0.64
CA ILE A 125 -9.75 1.89 0.36
C ILE A 125 -10.45 3.25 0.46
N ASP A 126 -11.33 3.62 -0.47
CA ASP A 126 -12.05 4.90 -0.46
C ASP A 126 -13.17 4.91 0.59
N LEU A 127 -12.81 5.17 1.84
CA LEU A 127 -13.76 5.17 2.96
C LEU A 127 -14.80 6.30 2.79
N LEU A 128 -16.06 5.92 2.58
CA LEU A 128 -17.21 6.82 2.55
C LEU A 128 -18.08 6.63 3.80
N TYR A 129 -18.76 7.70 4.24
CA TYR A 129 -19.66 7.67 5.40
C TYR A 129 -20.89 8.57 5.21
N ALA A 130 -22.03 8.15 5.76
CA ALA A 130 -23.31 8.88 5.77
C ALA A 130 -24.03 8.75 7.13
N ASP A 131 -24.51 9.88 7.69
CA ASP A 131 -25.38 9.95 8.89
C ASP A 131 -26.55 10.95 8.75
N ASN A 132 -26.94 11.24 7.50
CA ASN A 132 -27.99 12.21 7.18
C ASN A 132 -29.42 11.68 7.40
N ALA A 133 -29.62 10.36 7.30
CA ALA A 133 -30.93 9.72 7.27
C ALA A 133 -31.49 9.52 8.70
N THR A 134 -32.23 10.51 9.19
CA THR A 134 -32.71 10.63 10.58
C THR A 134 -34.24 10.68 10.68
N ASP A 135 -34.77 10.34 11.86
CA ASP A 135 -36.20 10.38 12.24
C ASP A 135 -37.16 9.52 11.36
N LEU A 136 -36.65 8.46 10.74
CA LEU A 136 -37.40 7.61 9.80
C LEU A 136 -38.18 6.49 10.51
N ASN A 137 -39.30 6.03 9.94
CA ASN A 137 -40.06 4.88 10.45
C ASN A 137 -40.72 4.07 9.32
N LYS A 138 -41.53 3.06 9.66
CA LYS A 138 -42.24 2.16 8.73
C LYS A 138 -43.17 2.83 7.70
N ASN A 139 -43.41 4.15 7.80
CA ASN A 139 -44.18 4.93 6.83
C ASN A 139 -43.27 5.76 5.88
N SER A 140 -41.96 5.83 6.14
CA SER A 140 -40.99 6.48 5.25
C SER A 140 -40.84 5.68 3.95
N PRO A 141 -40.77 6.35 2.77
CA PRO A 141 -40.73 5.65 1.48
C PRO A 141 -39.38 4.98 1.21
N SER A 142 -38.30 5.52 1.78
CA SER A 142 -36.91 5.11 1.58
C SER A 142 -36.04 5.57 2.75
N VAL A 143 -34.81 5.06 2.77
CA VAL A 143 -33.67 5.53 3.55
C VAL A 143 -32.66 6.06 2.53
N ASP A 144 -32.64 7.39 2.37
CA ASP A 144 -31.82 8.06 1.35
C ASP A 144 -30.50 8.54 1.99
N LEU A 145 -29.39 7.90 1.62
CA LEU A 145 -28.07 8.12 2.20
C LEU A 145 -27.22 9.05 1.33
N SER A 146 -26.63 10.07 1.95
CA SER A 146 -25.69 10.99 1.30
C SER A 146 -24.29 10.76 1.85
N PHE A 147 -23.50 10.01 1.09
CA PHE A 147 -22.14 9.60 1.45
C PHE A 147 -21.12 10.69 1.14
N THR A 148 -20.14 10.85 2.03
CA THR A 148 -18.99 11.74 1.84
C THR A 148 -17.68 10.98 2.04
N HIS A 149 -16.65 11.30 1.25
CA HIS A 149 -15.31 10.73 1.42
C HIS A 149 -14.70 11.16 2.76
N GLN A 150 -14.17 10.21 3.53
CA GLN A 150 -13.54 10.45 4.83
C GLN A 150 -12.02 10.60 4.76
N LEU A 151 -11.44 10.30 3.60
CA LEU A 151 -10.00 10.38 3.31
C LEU A 151 -9.69 11.58 2.42
N SER A 152 -8.41 11.77 2.09
CA SER A 152 -7.95 12.79 1.14
C SER A 152 -7.50 12.11 -0.16
N LYS A 153 -7.70 12.73 -1.32
CA LYS A 153 -7.14 12.25 -2.59
C LYS A 153 -6.03 13.18 -3.06
N LEU A 154 -4.87 12.63 -3.41
CA LEU A 154 -3.78 13.34 -4.07
C LEU A 154 -3.78 13.00 -5.56
N VAL A 155 -3.52 14.02 -6.38
CA VAL A 155 -3.22 13.89 -7.82
C VAL A 155 -1.95 14.69 -8.11
N VAL A 156 -0.96 14.06 -8.72
CA VAL A 156 0.30 14.67 -9.14
C VAL A 156 0.37 14.60 -10.67
N TYR A 157 0.39 15.76 -11.33
CA TYR A 157 0.69 15.86 -12.75
C TYR A 157 2.19 16.09 -12.95
N LEU A 158 2.80 15.36 -13.89
CA LEU A 158 4.22 15.42 -14.22
C LEU A 158 4.42 15.99 -15.61
N LYS A 159 5.44 16.83 -15.78
CA LYS A 159 6.00 17.22 -17.08
C LYS A 159 7.46 17.62 -16.94
N THR A 160 8.17 17.73 -18.06
CA THR A 160 9.56 18.17 -18.12
C THR A 160 9.63 19.64 -18.56
N ILE A 161 10.61 20.40 -18.05
CA ILE A 161 10.74 21.83 -18.38
C ILE A 161 11.25 22.10 -19.82
N ASP A 162 11.87 21.10 -20.45
CA ASP A 162 12.38 21.16 -21.82
C ASP A 162 11.46 20.47 -22.85
N GLY A 163 10.35 19.86 -22.40
CA GLY A 163 9.43 19.11 -23.25
C GLY A 163 9.93 17.72 -23.67
N SER A 164 11.01 17.20 -23.06
CA SER A 164 11.43 15.81 -23.22
C SER A 164 10.40 14.82 -22.67
N ALA A 165 10.33 13.61 -23.25
CA ALA A 165 9.39 12.58 -22.81
C ALA A 165 9.69 12.13 -21.37
N LEU A 166 8.63 11.84 -20.62
CA LEU A 166 8.71 11.10 -19.37
C LEU A 166 9.02 9.63 -19.68
N MET A 167 9.88 9.00 -18.88
CA MET A 167 10.41 7.65 -19.12
C MET A 167 10.36 6.85 -17.82
N ASN A 168 9.67 5.71 -17.81
CA ASN A 168 9.57 4.80 -16.66
C ASN A 168 9.26 5.57 -15.35
N THR A 169 8.25 6.44 -15.38
CA THR A 169 7.92 7.31 -14.24
C THR A 169 7.27 6.52 -13.10
N ALA A 170 7.61 6.91 -11.87
CA ALA A 170 6.95 6.47 -10.66
C ALA A 170 6.93 7.62 -9.65
N VAL A 171 5.89 7.69 -8.83
CA VAL A 171 5.78 8.67 -7.72
C VAL A 171 5.48 7.92 -6.43
N THR A 172 6.24 8.22 -5.38
CA THR A 172 6.04 7.67 -4.03
C THR A 172 5.88 8.81 -3.04
N ILE A 173 4.80 8.79 -2.26
CA ILE A 173 4.63 9.68 -1.11
C ILE A 173 5.40 9.07 0.05
N LYS A 174 6.37 9.80 0.60
CA LYS A 174 7.16 9.39 1.78
C LYS A 174 6.61 10.03 3.04
N GLY A 175 6.86 9.40 4.19
CA GLY A 175 6.73 10.04 5.51
C GLY A 175 5.30 10.45 5.91
N THR A 176 4.27 9.93 5.23
CA THR A 176 2.85 10.16 5.57
C THR A 176 2.28 8.97 6.35
N ASN A 177 1.15 9.16 7.01
CA ASN A 177 0.47 8.06 7.72
C ASN A 177 -0.17 7.10 6.72
N THR A 178 0.08 5.80 6.87
CA THR A 178 -0.46 4.75 5.98
C THR A 178 -1.54 3.88 6.63
N GLN A 179 -1.62 3.87 7.96
CA GLN A 179 -2.61 3.12 8.73
C GLN A 179 -3.27 3.98 9.80
N GLY A 180 -4.55 3.70 10.06
CA GLY A 180 -5.39 4.45 10.99
C GLY A 180 -6.70 3.75 11.33
N VAL A 181 -7.54 4.47 12.07
CA VAL A 181 -8.86 4.00 12.52
C VAL A 181 -9.86 5.15 12.38
N PHE A 182 -11.03 4.85 11.81
CA PHE A 182 -12.18 5.75 11.72
C PHE A 182 -13.29 5.29 12.67
N SER A 183 -13.82 6.19 13.48
CA SER A 183 -14.96 5.94 14.35
C SER A 183 -16.29 6.19 13.62
N LEU A 184 -17.10 5.14 13.44
CA LEU A 184 -18.46 5.27 12.90
C LEU A 184 -19.43 5.97 13.87
N ALA A 185 -19.01 6.28 15.10
CA ALA A 185 -19.88 6.87 16.12
C ALA A 185 -19.79 8.40 16.23
N ASP A 186 -18.62 8.98 15.92
CA ASP A 186 -18.37 10.42 16.02
C ASP A 186 -17.54 11.00 14.85
N LYS A 187 -17.21 10.17 13.84
CA LYS A 187 -16.36 10.51 12.68
C LYS A 187 -14.91 10.90 13.05
N SER A 188 -14.47 10.61 14.28
CA SER A 188 -13.08 10.83 14.68
C SER A 188 -12.14 9.88 13.93
N GLN A 189 -10.91 10.34 13.67
CA GLN A 189 -9.87 9.57 13.03
C GLN A 189 -8.60 9.57 13.86
N THR A 190 -7.91 8.43 13.91
CA THR A 190 -6.56 8.30 14.46
C THR A 190 -5.64 7.65 13.44
N ALA A 191 -4.34 7.95 13.54
CA ALA A 191 -3.30 7.40 12.67
C ALA A 191 -2.20 6.76 13.51
N SER A 192 -1.68 5.62 13.06
CA SER A 192 -0.86 4.72 13.89
C SER A 192 0.56 4.47 13.37
N ALA A 193 0.81 4.64 12.06
CA ALA A 193 2.14 4.43 11.46
C ALA A 193 2.39 5.38 10.28
N LYS A 194 3.58 6.02 10.27
CA LYS A 194 4.15 6.66 9.08
C LYS A 194 4.83 5.62 8.19
N GLY A 195 4.77 5.82 6.87
CA GLY A 195 5.39 4.95 5.87
C GLY A 195 5.45 5.58 4.48
N ASP A 196 5.61 4.71 3.47
CA ASP A 196 5.69 5.07 2.06
C ASP A 196 4.42 4.57 1.33
N ILE A 197 3.87 5.38 0.43
CA ILE A 197 2.73 5.03 -0.44
C ILE A 197 3.17 5.20 -1.90
N ALA A 198 3.26 4.10 -2.65
CA ALA A 198 3.47 4.15 -4.09
C ALA A 198 2.18 4.64 -4.76
N MET A 199 2.23 5.77 -5.47
CA MET A 199 1.07 6.31 -6.16
C MET A 199 0.76 5.52 -7.43
N ARG A 200 -0.52 5.39 -7.76
CA ARG A 200 -0.95 4.73 -8.99
C ARG A 200 -0.75 5.67 -10.18
N MET A 201 0.18 5.31 -11.07
CA MET A 201 0.45 6.05 -12.31
C MET A 201 -0.69 5.91 -13.33
N SER A 202 -0.87 6.91 -14.19
CA SER A 202 -1.62 6.79 -15.45
C SER A 202 -0.84 6.01 -16.51
N ASP A 203 -1.55 5.46 -17.51
CA ASP A 203 -0.96 4.66 -18.60
C ASP A 203 0.09 5.40 -19.44
N ASP A 204 0.02 6.74 -19.49
CA ASP A 204 0.98 7.62 -20.17
C ASP A 204 2.15 8.07 -19.27
N GLY A 205 2.14 7.69 -17.99
CA GLY A 205 3.13 8.08 -16.99
C GLY A 205 3.15 9.57 -16.64
N ALA A 206 2.20 10.37 -17.14
CA ALA A 206 2.14 11.82 -16.98
C ALA A 206 1.32 12.28 -15.77
N SER A 207 0.62 11.39 -15.07
CA SER A 207 0.03 11.66 -13.77
C SER A 207 0.14 10.46 -12.82
N ALA A 208 -0.05 10.73 -11.54
CA ALA A 208 -0.15 9.74 -10.48
C ALA A 208 -1.26 10.14 -9.50
N GLU A 209 -1.99 9.19 -8.93
CA GLU A 209 -2.97 9.44 -7.89
C GLU A 209 -2.84 8.48 -6.70
N ALA A 210 -3.28 8.93 -5.53
CA ALA A 210 -3.39 8.11 -4.32
C ALA A 210 -4.50 8.62 -3.40
N ILE A 211 -5.11 7.70 -2.64
CA ILE A 211 -5.95 8.02 -1.49
C ILE A 211 -5.08 7.95 -0.23
N VAL A 212 -5.14 8.96 0.63
CA VAL A 212 -4.31 9.08 1.84
C VAL A 212 -5.13 9.45 3.07
N LEU A 213 -4.63 9.06 4.25
CA LEU A 213 -5.19 9.50 5.52
C LEU A 213 -5.08 11.04 5.67
N PRO A 214 -6.10 11.71 6.25
CA PRO A 214 -5.99 13.12 6.63
C PRO A 214 -4.79 13.40 7.54
N ALA A 215 -4.20 14.59 7.40
CA ALA A 215 -2.99 15.00 8.10
C ALA A 215 -3.01 16.52 8.37
N GLU A 216 -3.06 16.89 9.65
CA GLU A 216 -3.03 18.30 10.11
C GLU A 216 -1.71 19.03 9.83
N SER A 217 -0.65 18.29 9.46
CA SER A 217 0.64 18.82 9.04
C SER A 217 1.32 17.84 8.07
N LEU A 218 2.03 18.37 7.08
CA LEU A 218 2.82 17.59 6.12
C LEU A 218 4.30 17.47 6.52
N ALA A 219 4.65 17.74 7.78
CA ALA A 219 6.02 17.59 8.28
C ALA A 219 6.59 16.19 7.99
N ASP A 220 7.84 16.15 7.53
CA ASP A 220 8.58 14.99 7.02
C ASP A 220 7.99 14.31 5.76
N ALA A 221 6.92 14.84 5.15
CA ALA A 221 6.31 14.24 3.98
C ALA A 221 6.92 14.78 2.68
N THR A 222 7.24 13.89 1.74
CA THR A 222 7.81 14.27 0.43
C THR A 222 7.17 13.48 -0.71
N LEU A 223 7.28 14.01 -1.94
CA LEU A 223 7.10 13.24 -3.17
C LEU A 223 8.48 12.86 -3.70
N GLU A 224 8.78 11.56 -3.69
CA GLU A 224 9.90 10.97 -4.42
C GLU A 224 9.41 10.61 -5.83
N ILE A 225 9.98 11.24 -6.85
CA ILE A 225 9.58 11.09 -8.25
C ILE A 225 10.77 10.52 -9.04
N ILE A 226 10.57 9.37 -9.67
CA ILE A 226 11.55 8.75 -10.58
C ILE A 226 11.20 9.14 -12.01
N ASN A 227 12.20 9.51 -12.81
CA ASN A 227 12.12 9.63 -14.26
C ASN A 227 13.40 9.07 -14.91
N GLY A 228 13.30 7.84 -15.43
CA GLY A 228 14.32 7.14 -16.23
C GLY A 228 15.58 6.69 -15.48
N GLU A 229 16.45 7.63 -15.16
CA GLU A 229 17.70 7.42 -14.40
C GLU A 229 17.88 8.39 -13.24
N TYR A 230 16.93 9.30 -13.02
CA TYR A 230 17.05 10.35 -12.02
C TYR A 230 15.86 10.35 -11.08
N GLY A 231 16.17 10.51 -9.79
CA GLY A 231 15.22 10.81 -8.74
C GLY A 231 15.16 12.31 -8.49
N TYR A 232 13.95 12.77 -8.17
CA TYR A 232 13.58 14.15 -7.89
C TYR A 232 12.78 14.13 -6.59
N VAL A 233 13.03 15.07 -5.68
CA VAL A 233 12.33 15.13 -4.39
C VAL A 233 11.67 16.49 -4.21
N TYR A 234 10.37 16.48 -3.90
CA TYR A 234 9.62 17.68 -3.51
C TYR A 234 9.14 17.55 -2.06
N ASP A 235 9.50 18.52 -1.23
CA ASP A 235 9.04 18.62 0.16
C ASP A 235 7.60 19.15 0.18
N LEU A 236 6.65 18.31 0.62
CA LEU A 236 5.23 18.68 0.70
C LEU A 236 4.99 19.77 1.75
N ASN A 237 5.86 19.88 2.76
CA ASN A 237 5.81 20.91 3.78
C ASN A 237 6.42 22.25 3.32
N SER A 238 7.03 22.30 2.13
CA SER A 238 7.49 23.57 1.52
C SER A 238 6.34 24.41 0.95
N SER A 239 5.17 23.80 0.74
CA SER A 239 3.97 24.47 0.25
C SER A 239 3.42 25.49 1.26
N THR A 240 3.02 26.66 0.76
CA THR A 240 2.23 27.65 1.52
C THR A 240 0.73 27.58 1.20
N ILE A 241 0.33 26.70 0.27
CA ILE A 241 -1.05 26.53 -0.21
C ILE A 241 -1.67 25.26 0.37
N ILE A 242 -0.90 24.16 0.38
CA ILE A 242 -1.32 22.83 0.83
C ILE A 242 -0.46 22.45 2.04
N THR A 243 -0.87 22.91 3.22
CA THR A 243 -0.17 22.68 4.49
C THR A 243 -0.71 21.48 5.30
N SER A 244 -1.84 20.91 4.84
CA SER A 244 -2.58 19.84 5.51
C SER A 244 -3.48 19.09 4.52
N PHE A 245 -3.69 17.80 4.74
CA PHE A 245 -4.65 16.95 4.02
C PHE A 245 -5.92 16.78 4.84
N LYS A 246 -7.08 17.06 4.26
CA LYS A 246 -8.38 17.08 4.95
C LYS A 246 -9.35 16.09 4.31
N SER A 247 -10.07 15.38 5.17
CA SER A 247 -11.22 14.53 4.83
C SER A 247 -12.11 15.19 3.77
N GLY A 248 -12.35 14.52 2.66
CA GLY A 248 -13.20 14.98 1.56
C GLY A 248 -12.52 15.86 0.50
N TYR A 249 -11.22 16.16 0.61
CA TYR A 249 -10.53 17.05 -0.32
C TYR A 249 -9.65 16.30 -1.33
N LYS A 250 -9.70 16.77 -2.59
CA LYS A 250 -8.79 16.44 -3.68
C LYS A 250 -7.69 17.51 -3.74
N TYR A 251 -6.43 17.10 -3.67
CA TYR A 251 -5.24 17.95 -3.69
C TYR A 251 -4.47 17.73 -4.99
N THR A 252 -4.08 18.83 -5.66
CA THR A 252 -3.46 18.75 -6.99
C THR A 252 -2.07 19.38 -7.00
N TYR A 253 -1.04 18.58 -7.30
CA TYR A 253 0.31 19.07 -7.54
C TYR A 253 0.63 19.01 -9.04
N THR A 254 1.27 20.04 -9.58
CA THR A 254 1.84 20.04 -10.93
C THR A 254 3.34 20.20 -10.82
N ILE A 255 4.09 19.15 -11.11
CA ILE A 255 5.54 19.11 -10.94
C ILE A 255 6.25 19.23 -12.30
N GLU A 256 7.06 20.28 -12.43
CA GLU A 256 7.95 20.49 -13.58
C GLU A 256 9.34 19.93 -13.25
N LEU A 257 9.72 18.82 -13.89
CA LEU A 257 11.03 18.20 -13.73
C LEU A 257 12.09 18.96 -14.54
N ASP A 258 13.12 19.49 -13.88
CA ASP A 258 14.28 20.05 -14.57
C ASP A 258 15.24 18.94 -15.01
N THR A 259 15.02 18.49 -16.24
CA THR A 259 15.75 17.46 -16.97
C THR A 259 17.13 17.91 -17.47
N ARG A 260 17.51 19.17 -17.28
CA ARG A 260 18.77 19.74 -17.77
C ARG A 260 19.96 19.34 -16.85
N TYR A 261 21.14 19.89 -17.07
CA TYR A 261 22.32 19.62 -16.23
C TYR A 261 22.17 20.26 -14.82
N PRO A 262 22.86 19.76 -13.78
CA PRO A 262 22.29 19.67 -12.43
C PRO A 262 22.14 20.99 -11.66
N LEU A 263 21.16 20.96 -10.73
CA LEU A 263 20.87 21.96 -9.70
C LEU A 263 20.57 23.39 -10.21
N SER A 264 19.32 23.59 -10.67
CA SER A 264 18.69 24.90 -10.81
C SER A 264 17.22 24.87 -10.37
N ALA A 265 16.99 25.00 -9.07
CA ALA A 265 15.63 25.15 -8.54
C ALA A 265 15.11 26.57 -8.79
N THR A 266 14.04 26.70 -9.58
CA THR A 266 13.34 27.98 -9.81
C THR A 266 11.83 27.78 -9.68
N ALA A 267 11.28 28.07 -8.50
CA ALA A 267 9.84 28.04 -8.29
C ALA A 267 9.15 29.19 -9.04
N THR A 268 8.11 28.87 -9.82
CA THR A 268 7.28 29.83 -10.55
C THR A 268 5.82 29.64 -10.18
N ILE A 269 5.32 30.54 -9.32
CA ILE A 269 3.94 30.50 -8.79
C ILE A 269 2.95 31.02 -9.84
N ALA A 270 1.83 30.31 -10.02
CA ALA A 270 0.69 30.74 -10.82
C ALA A 270 -0.64 30.49 -10.09
N ASN A 271 -1.59 31.44 -10.21
CA ASN A 271 -3.03 31.27 -9.89
C ASN A 271 -3.79 31.26 -11.25
N TRP A 272 -5.06 30.86 -11.44
CA TRP A 272 -6.28 30.82 -10.61
C TRP A 272 -7.34 30.00 -11.41
N LEU A 273 -8.17 29.06 -10.94
CA LEU A 273 -8.37 28.30 -9.69
C LEU A 273 -8.96 26.91 -10.12
N ASP A 274 -9.01 25.85 -9.29
CA ASP A 274 -10.01 25.57 -8.22
C ASP A 274 -9.39 24.67 -7.13
N VAL A 275 -9.69 24.99 -5.86
CA VAL A 275 -9.27 24.36 -4.59
C VAL A 275 -8.52 23.01 -4.56
N PRO A 276 -7.49 22.93 -3.69
CA PRO A 276 -6.25 23.70 -3.76
C PRO A 276 -5.24 22.98 -4.69
N GLY A 277 -4.50 23.77 -5.47
CA GLY A 277 -3.46 23.25 -6.34
C GLY A 277 -2.18 24.09 -6.30
N GLU A 278 -1.05 23.43 -6.51
CA GLU A 278 0.27 24.07 -6.60
C GLU A 278 1.01 23.66 -7.89
N THR A 279 1.83 24.57 -8.42
CA THR A 279 2.84 24.24 -9.45
C THR A 279 4.23 24.48 -8.87
N ALA A 280 5.11 23.48 -8.98
CA ALA A 280 6.47 23.54 -8.45
C ALA A 280 7.49 22.95 -9.44
N THR A 281 8.70 23.52 -9.48
CA THR A 281 9.80 23.09 -10.35
C THR A 281 10.85 22.37 -9.53
N VAL A 282 11.18 21.13 -9.88
CA VAL A 282 12.04 20.24 -9.09
C VAL A 282 13.26 19.85 -9.92
N SER A 283 14.46 20.10 -9.37
CA SER A 283 15.72 19.64 -9.96
C SER A 283 15.98 18.16 -9.67
N LYS A 284 16.81 17.52 -10.50
CA LYS A 284 17.39 16.20 -10.17
C LYS A 284 18.10 16.28 -8.82
N ASP A 285 17.78 15.33 -7.95
CA ASP A 285 18.37 15.20 -6.62
C ASP A 285 19.37 14.04 -6.60
N PHE A 286 18.94 12.84 -6.99
CA PHE A 286 19.78 11.64 -7.03
C PHE A 286 19.77 10.93 -8.39
N LYS A 287 20.76 10.06 -8.63
CA LYS A 287 20.74 9.11 -9.74
C LYS A 287 20.18 7.77 -9.25
N VAL A 288 19.18 7.24 -9.94
CA VAL A 288 18.66 5.88 -9.71
C VAL A 288 19.74 4.87 -10.11
N TYR A 289 20.10 3.97 -9.20
CA TYR A 289 20.98 2.86 -9.52
C TYR A 289 20.25 1.85 -10.40
N LYS A 290 20.78 1.59 -11.59
CA LYS A 290 20.32 0.53 -12.50
C LYS A 290 21.27 -0.65 -12.37
N PRO A 291 20.83 -1.81 -11.85
CA PRO A 291 21.68 -3.00 -11.84
C PRO A 291 21.88 -3.54 -13.26
N VAL A 292 23.01 -4.21 -13.47
CA VAL A 292 23.34 -4.88 -14.74
C VAL A 292 22.71 -6.28 -14.80
N GLY A 293 22.65 -6.97 -13.65
CA GLY A 293 21.86 -8.19 -13.47
C GLY A 293 20.37 -7.91 -13.16
N GLU A 294 19.53 -8.91 -13.40
CA GLU A 294 18.11 -8.92 -12.99
C GLU A 294 17.88 -9.64 -11.65
N GLY A 295 18.90 -10.33 -11.12
CA GLY A 295 18.77 -11.19 -9.94
C GLY A 295 18.19 -12.57 -10.26
N THR A 296 18.06 -12.94 -11.54
CA THR A 296 17.61 -14.27 -12.01
C THR A 296 18.76 -15.27 -12.00
N LEU A 297 18.49 -16.58 -12.15
CA LEU A 297 19.58 -17.58 -12.22
C LEU A 297 20.39 -17.37 -13.50
N GLU A 298 19.73 -16.94 -14.55
CA GLU A 298 20.23 -16.67 -15.89
C GLU A 298 21.09 -15.39 -15.85
N ASN A 299 20.49 -14.26 -15.42
CA ASN A 299 21.12 -12.95 -15.28
C ASN A 299 21.19 -12.51 -13.78
N PRO A 300 22.10 -13.10 -12.98
CA PRO A 300 22.24 -12.77 -11.56
C PRO A 300 22.83 -11.38 -11.35
N TYR A 301 22.53 -10.76 -10.22
CA TYR A 301 23.18 -9.53 -9.77
C TYR A 301 24.70 -9.74 -9.62
N THR A 302 25.48 -8.77 -10.05
CA THR A 302 26.89 -8.64 -9.64
C THR A 302 27.00 -8.30 -8.15
N LEU A 303 28.20 -8.33 -7.57
CA LEU A 303 28.39 -7.86 -6.20
C LEU A 303 28.22 -6.34 -6.07
N GLU A 304 28.42 -5.57 -7.14
CA GLU A 304 28.11 -4.14 -7.16
C GLU A 304 26.60 -3.92 -7.17
N ASP A 305 25.87 -4.64 -8.03
CA ASP A 305 24.40 -4.62 -8.05
C ASP A 305 23.83 -4.96 -6.67
N ALA A 306 24.28 -6.09 -6.10
CA ALA A 306 23.82 -6.61 -4.81
C ALA A 306 24.19 -5.74 -3.60
N ARG A 307 25.00 -4.70 -3.78
CA ARG A 307 25.29 -3.66 -2.76
C ARG A 307 24.38 -2.45 -2.88
N ASN A 308 23.86 -2.15 -4.08
CA ASN A 308 23.16 -0.91 -4.39
C ASN A 308 21.65 -1.10 -4.65
N VAL A 309 21.18 -2.33 -4.90
CA VAL A 309 19.74 -2.64 -4.91
C VAL A 309 19.16 -2.71 -3.49
N SER A 310 17.86 -2.38 -3.36
CA SER A 310 17.12 -2.56 -2.11
C SER A 310 17.12 -4.02 -1.64
N PRO A 311 17.10 -4.29 -0.31
CA PRO A 311 17.11 -5.65 0.24
C PRO A 311 15.99 -6.54 -0.31
N SER A 312 16.37 -7.51 -1.12
CA SER A 312 15.47 -8.40 -1.87
C SER A 312 15.67 -9.87 -1.47
N SER A 313 14.65 -10.71 -1.68
CA SER A 313 14.65 -12.11 -1.25
C SER A 313 14.39 -13.06 -2.42
N GLY A 314 15.09 -14.20 -2.44
CA GLY A 314 15.00 -15.18 -3.52
C GLY A 314 15.76 -14.78 -4.79
N VAL A 315 16.60 -13.75 -4.72
CA VAL A 315 17.44 -13.29 -5.84
C VAL A 315 18.77 -14.03 -5.89
N TRP A 316 19.38 -14.08 -7.07
CA TRP A 316 20.70 -14.66 -7.30
C TRP A 316 21.77 -13.57 -7.42
N VAL A 317 22.92 -13.81 -6.77
CA VAL A 317 24.09 -12.95 -6.76
C VAL A 317 25.32 -13.75 -7.22
N LYS A 318 26.16 -13.17 -8.09
CA LYS A 318 27.35 -13.80 -8.69
C LYS A 318 28.64 -13.18 -8.16
N GLY A 319 29.62 -14.01 -7.82
CA GLY A 319 30.97 -13.56 -7.50
C GLY A 319 31.97 -14.72 -7.32
N PHE A 320 33.24 -14.38 -7.19
CA PHE A 320 34.31 -15.33 -6.91
C PHE A 320 34.42 -15.64 -5.43
N ILE A 321 34.66 -16.90 -5.08
CA ILE A 321 34.95 -17.33 -3.70
C ILE A 321 36.36 -16.86 -3.32
N ALA A 322 36.45 -15.69 -2.70
CA ALA A 322 37.72 -15.02 -2.39
C ALA A 322 38.32 -15.42 -1.04
N GLY A 323 37.55 -16.06 -0.16
CA GLY A 323 38.05 -16.53 1.14
C GLY A 323 36.95 -16.78 2.16
N GLY A 324 37.30 -16.68 3.43
CA GLY A 324 36.38 -16.83 4.56
C GLY A 324 36.64 -15.80 5.66
N TYR A 325 36.00 -15.97 6.81
CA TYR A 325 36.16 -15.08 7.97
C TYR A 325 36.49 -15.89 9.23
N ALA A 326 37.40 -15.35 10.05
CA ALA A 326 37.71 -15.91 11.37
C ALA A 326 36.66 -15.52 12.43
N GLY A 327 36.15 -14.29 12.36
CA GLY A 327 35.21 -13.70 13.31
C GLY A 327 33.80 -13.53 12.72
N THR A 328 33.12 -12.47 13.13
CA THR A 328 31.76 -12.10 12.66
C THR A 328 31.74 -10.71 12.04
N THR A 329 32.87 -10.24 11.52
CA THR A 329 32.99 -8.95 10.81
C THR A 329 33.85 -9.12 9.57
N VAL A 330 33.56 -8.34 8.52
CA VAL A 330 34.38 -8.35 7.29
C VAL A 330 35.86 -7.98 7.52
N GLY A 331 36.18 -7.27 8.61
CA GLY A 331 37.56 -7.02 9.05
C GLY A 331 38.33 -8.26 9.53
N THR A 332 37.67 -9.42 9.64
CA THR A 332 38.30 -10.72 9.97
C THR A 332 38.42 -11.64 8.75
N PHE A 333 38.32 -11.09 7.54
CA PHE A 333 38.52 -11.79 6.27
C PHE A 333 39.92 -12.40 6.17
N THR A 334 40.00 -13.58 5.56
CA THR A 334 41.26 -14.17 5.12
C THR A 334 41.08 -15.08 3.90
N ASN A 335 42.07 -15.05 3.01
CA ASN A 335 42.29 -15.99 1.92
C ASN A 335 43.44 -16.98 2.22
N ASP A 336 44.08 -16.88 3.38
CA ASP A 336 45.09 -17.83 3.87
C ASP A 336 44.42 -19.08 4.45
N LEU A 337 44.28 -20.10 3.60
CA LEU A 337 43.75 -21.41 3.98
C LEU A 337 44.82 -22.38 4.51
N THR A 338 46.08 -21.96 4.72
CA THR A 338 47.14 -22.86 5.24
C THR A 338 46.86 -23.34 6.67
N ASN A 339 46.06 -22.59 7.42
CA ASN A 339 45.46 -23.04 8.66
C ASN A 339 43.94 -22.89 8.59
N ASN A 340 43.23 -23.99 8.38
CA ASN A 340 41.77 -24.01 8.25
C ASN A 340 41.02 -23.67 9.56
N THR A 341 41.69 -23.53 10.71
CA THR A 341 41.05 -22.96 11.92
C THR A 341 40.85 -21.44 11.85
N LYS A 342 41.46 -20.76 10.87
CA LYS A 342 41.27 -19.33 10.60
C LYS A 342 39.98 -19.01 9.82
N VAL A 343 39.28 -20.01 9.29
CA VAL A 343 38.03 -19.82 8.53
C VAL A 343 36.89 -20.62 9.16
N LYS A 344 35.72 -20.00 9.24
CA LYS A 344 34.48 -20.69 9.64
C LYS A 344 33.94 -21.55 8.51
N ASP A 345 33.34 -22.67 8.91
CA ASP A 345 32.47 -23.48 8.04
C ASP A 345 31.11 -22.79 7.79
N THR A 346 30.63 -21.97 8.73
CA THR A 346 29.31 -21.30 8.63
C THR A 346 29.25 -20.07 7.72
N SER A 347 30.33 -19.66 7.04
CA SER A 347 30.33 -18.42 6.24
C SER A 347 31.40 -18.39 5.14
N LEU A 348 31.07 -17.75 4.01
CA LEU A 348 31.90 -17.61 2.82
C LEU A 348 32.09 -16.13 2.46
N ALA A 349 33.23 -15.76 1.89
CA ALA A 349 33.47 -14.41 1.36
C ALA A 349 33.47 -14.44 -0.18
N LEU A 350 32.53 -13.73 -0.81
CA LEU A 350 32.58 -13.47 -2.25
C LEU A 350 33.32 -12.16 -2.55
N ALA A 351 33.95 -12.04 -3.71
CA ALA A 351 34.47 -10.77 -4.24
C ALA A 351 34.37 -10.71 -5.78
N GLU A 352 34.55 -9.51 -6.33
CA GLU A 352 34.55 -9.24 -7.78
C GLU A 352 35.76 -9.84 -8.51
N SER A 353 36.81 -10.22 -7.77
CA SER A 353 37.97 -10.94 -8.29
C SER A 353 38.37 -12.07 -7.35
N PRO A 354 38.91 -13.19 -7.86
CA PRO A 354 39.31 -14.35 -7.06
C PRO A 354 40.54 -14.08 -6.15
N GLY A 355 41.24 -12.96 -6.36
CA GLY A 355 42.46 -12.57 -5.64
C GLY A 355 42.27 -11.47 -4.60
N GLU A 356 41.04 -11.16 -4.18
CA GLU A 356 40.78 -10.08 -3.23
C GLU A 356 41.49 -10.32 -1.87
N THR A 357 42.00 -9.24 -1.28
CA THR A 357 42.74 -9.21 -0.01
C THR A 357 42.10 -8.26 1.02
N ILE A 358 41.26 -7.34 0.58
CA ILE A 358 40.64 -6.30 1.41
C ILE A 358 39.26 -6.78 1.86
N GLY A 359 39.14 -7.18 3.13
CA GLY A 359 37.89 -7.67 3.70
C GLY A 359 36.68 -6.76 3.48
N ALA A 360 36.86 -5.43 3.54
CA ALA A 360 35.79 -4.45 3.30
C ALA A 360 35.21 -4.48 1.87
N LYS A 361 35.92 -5.04 0.88
CA LYS A 361 35.42 -5.25 -0.49
C LYS A 361 34.69 -6.59 -0.67
N THR A 362 34.77 -7.49 0.31
CA THR A 362 34.11 -8.80 0.23
C THR A 362 32.61 -8.70 0.53
N PHE A 363 31.84 -9.63 0.00
CA PHE A 363 30.39 -9.75 0.17
C PHE A 363 30.13 -11.04 0.96
N PRO A 364 29.84 -10.93 2.28
CA PRO A 364 29.77 -12.08 3.16
C PRO A 364 28.47 -12.88 2.94
N VAL A 365 28.59 -14.21 2.89
CA VAL A 365 27.48 -15.14 2.70
C VAL A 365 27.41 -16.10 3.88
N SER A 366 26.23 -16.26 4.45
CA SER A 366 25.88 -17.23 5.48
C SER A 366 25.67 -18.61 4.86
N LEU A 367 26.30 -19.65 5.40
CA LEU A 367 26.16 -21.02 4.94
C LEU A 367 25.30 -21.82 5.92
N PRO A 368 24.00 -22.08 5.66
CA PRO A 368 23.13 -22.87 6.53
C PRO A 368 23.57 -24.34 6.56
N LEU A 369 23.16 -25.08 7.60
CA LEU A 369 23.53 -26.49 7.77
C LEU A 369 22.96 -27.37 6.64
N GLY A 370 23.77 -28.30 6.12
CA GLY A 370 23.44 -29.14 4.97
C GLY A 370 24.19 -28.72 3.71
N GLU A 371 23.69 -29.16 2.55
CA GLU A 371 24.38 -29.17 1.25
C GLU A 371 25.13 -27.87 0.90
N ILE A 372 24.51 -26.70 1.14
CA ILE A 372 25.11 -25.38 0.85
C ILE A 372 26.40 -25.18 1.64
N ARG A 373 26.42 -25.51 2.94
CA ARG A 373 27.63 -25.47 3.76
C ARG A 373 28.58 -26.58 3.39
N ASP A 374 28.07 -27.81 3.29
CA ASP A 374 28.88 -29.01 3.14
C ASP A 374 29.71 -28.97 1.85
N ASN A 375 29.16 -28.40 0.77
CA ASN A 375 29.84 -28.27 -0.52
C ASN A 375 30.60 -26.95 -0.73
N LEU A 376 30.17 -25.81 -0.17
CA LEU A 376 30.84 -24.52 -0.42
C LEU A 376 31.97 -24.19 0.56
N ASN A 377 31.88 -24.59 1.83
CA ASN A 377 32.75 -24.03 2.87
C ASN A 377 34.25 -24.34 2.65
N LEU A 378 35.11 -23.35 2.85
CA LEU A 378 36.56 -23.46 2.59
C LEU A 378 37.34 -24.24 3.66
N LYS A 379 36.73 -24.52 4.82
CA LYS A 379 37.38 -25.24 5.92
C LYS A 379 37.55 -26.73 5.62
N THR A 380 36.56 -27.33 4.94
CA THR A 380 36.64 -28.70 4.39
C THR A 380 36.87 -28.74 2.88
N ASN A 381 36.48 -27.70 2.13
CA ASN A 381 36.63 -27.63 0.67
C ASN A 381 37.56 -26.46 0.23
N PRO A 382 38.84 -26.43 0.65
CA PRO A 382 39.75 -25.32 0.33
C PRO A 382 39.98 -25.15 -1.18
N GLY A 383 39.83 -26.23 -1.96
CA GLY A 383 39.84 -26.21 -3.42
C GLY A 383 38.64 -25.52 -4.09
N ASN A 384 37.78 -24.82 -3.34
CA ASN A 384 36.79 -23.89 -3.88
C ASN A 384 37.30 -22.44 -3.96
N LEU A 385 38.44 -22.11 -3.34
CA LEU A 385 39.03 -20.79 -3.42
C LEU A 385 39.29 -20.41 -4.88
N GLY A 386 38.84 -19.22 -5.28
CA GLY A 386 38.97 -18.68 -6.62
C GLY A 386 37.90 -19.14 -7.65
N LYS A 387 37.01 -20.08 -7.32
CA LYS A 387 35.89 -20.45 -8.21
C LYS A 387 34.83 -19.35 -8.27
N GLU A 388 34.18 -19.15 -9.42
CA GLU A 388 32.98 -18.31 -9.51
C GLU A 388 31.71 -19.12 -9.14
N VAL A 389 30.78 -18.49 -8.43
CA VAL A 389 29.54 -19.11 -7.96
C VAL A 389 28.38 -18.12 -8.04
N LYS A 390 27.18 -18.63 -8.37
CA LYS A 390 25.90 -17.95 -8.17
C LYS A 390 25.28 -18.44 -6.86
N ILE A 391 24.94 -17.53 -5.94
CA ILE A 391 24.24 -17.84 -4.68
C ILE A 391 22.83 -17.25 -4.74
N LYS A 392 21.81 -18.06 -4.45
CA LYS A 392 20.44 -17.57 -4.21
C LYS A 392 20.25 -17.28 -2.74
N GLY A 393 19.59 -16.18 -2.39
CA GLY A 393 19.31 -15.87 -0.99
C GLY A 393 18.50 -14.60 -0.77
N LYS A 394 18.54 -14.12 0.47
CA LYS A 394 18.11 -12.77 0.83
C LYS A 394 19.32 -11.84 0.90
N ILE A 395 19.29 -10.73 0.17
CA ILE A 395 20.27 -9.64 0.32
C ILE A 395 19.97 -8.88 1.61
N GLY A 396 21.00 -8.57 2.39
CA GLY A 396 20.89 -7.77 3.60
C GLY A 396 22.18 -7.72 4.42
N THR A 397 22.14 -7.04 5.57
CA THR A 397 23.32 -6.88 6.43
C THR A 397 23.78 -8.22 7.03
N TYR A 398 25.01 -8.62 6.74
CA TYR A 398 25.69 -9.75 7.35
C TYR A 398 27.16 -9.40 7.63
N TYR A 399 27.69 -9.83 8.78
CA TYR A 399 29.05 -9.49 9.26
C TYR A 399 29.44 -7.99 9.14
N GLY A 400 28.47 -7.09 9.31
CA GLY A 400 28.68 -5.64 9.29
C GLY A 400 28.79 -5.00 7.89
N ALA A 401 28.47 -5.73 6.81
CA ALA A 401 28.41 -5.23 5.45
C ALA A 401 27.14 -5.73 4.74
N MET A 402 26.82 -5.22 3.54
CA MET A 402 25.82 -5.86 2.68
C MET A 402 26.35 -7.22 2.21
N GLY A 403 25.51 -8.25 2.31
CA GLY A 403 25.83 -9.64 2.02
C GLY A 403 24.55 -10.49 1.87
N ILE A 404 24.66 -11.79 2.10
CA ILE A 404 23.53 -12.73 2.17
C ILE A 404 23.51 -13.39 3.56
N PRO A 405 22.69 -12.91 4.53
CA PRO A 405 22.51 -13.57 5.82
C PRO A 405 21.75 -14.91 5.75
N ASP A 406 21.03 -15.19 4.65
CA ASP A 406 20.27 -16.41 4.44
C ASP A 406 20.37 -16.86 2.97
N ALA A 407 21.10 -17.96 2.73
CA ALA A 407 21.36 -18.52 1.39
C ALA A 407 20.52 -19.80 1.19
N THR A 408 19.81 -19.89 0.07
CA THR A 408 18.79 -20.92 -0.19
C THR A 408 19.10 -21.85 -1.36
N ALA A 409 20.03 -21.48 -2.24
CA ALA A 409 20.59 -22.36 -3.28
C ALA A 409 21.95 -21.84 -3.75
N TYR A 410 22.71 -22.66 -4.48
CA TYR A 410 23.92 -22.23 -5.18
C TYR A 410 24.09 -22.97 -6.51
N VAL A 411 24.86 -22.39 -7.42
CA VAL A 411 25.34 -23.03 -8.66
C VAL A 411 26.79 -22.59 -8.88
N PHE A 412 27.73 -23.54 -8.94
CA PHE A 412 29.08 -23.23 -9.42
C PHE A 412 29.02 -22.87 -10.90
N ILE A 413 29.74 -21.81 -11.28
CA ILE A 413 29.97 -21.52 -12.69
C ILE A 413 31.15 -22.38 -13.14
N VAL A 414 30.97 -23.03 -14.29
CA VAL A 414 32.00 -23.85 -14.93
C VAL A 414 32.38 -23.12 -16.21
N ASP A 415 33.67 -22.80 -16.37
CA ASP A 415 34.20 -22.31 -17.64
C ASP A 415 33.99 -23.37 -18.74
N GLN A 416 33.63 -22.94 -19.95
CA GLN A 416 33.47 -23.79 -21.14
C GLN A 416 34.73 -23.79 -22.02
#